data_AF-A0A101H539-F1
#
_entry.id   AF-A0A101H539-F1
#
_cell.length_a   1.000
_cell.length_b   1.000
_cell.length_c   1.000
_cell.angle_alpha   90.00
_cell.angle_beta   90.00
_cell.angle_gamma   90.00
#
_symmetry.space_group_name_H-M   'P 1'
#
loop_
_entity.id
_entity.type
_entity.pdbx_description
1 polymer ?
#
loop_
_entity_poly.entity_id
_entity_poly.type
_entity_poly.pdbx_seq_one_letter_code
_entity_poly.pdbx_strand_id
1 'polypeptide(L)'
;MKTHYFSFIILAILFQSAGGIFGKYAALSLQAPSLIGIVTNTFYILGLVCMLLQAIVWQQALIHFPLSFAYPFMSLFNFIILVASALLFHEGITVANVIGLLIISVGIAVASSKNGGLLCSSP
;
A
#
# COMPACT_ATOMS: atom_id res chain seq x y z
N MET A 1 22.02 -11.85 -5.31
CA MET A 1 20.84 -12.56 -4.73
C MET A 1 19.89 -11.66 -3.92
N LYS A 2 20.24 -10.40 -3.55
CA LYS A 2 19.32 -9.49 -2.81
C LYS A 2 18.17 -8.89 -3.65
N THR A 3 18.34 -8.78 -4.98
CA THR A 3 17.35 -8.15 -5.88
C THR A 3 16.01 -8.91 -5.97
N HIS A 4 16.02 -10.24 -5.83
CA HIS A 4 14.78 -11.03 -5.89
C HIS A 4 13.81 -10.72 -4.75
N TYR A 5 14.30 -10.30 -3.58
CA TYR A 5 13.44 -10.00 -2.44
C TYR A 5 12.72 -8.65 -2.58
N PHE A 6 13.26 -7.75 -3.39
CA PHE A 6 12.62 -6.46 -3.66
C PHE A 6 11.29 -6.62 -4.40
N SER A 7 11.19 -7.66 -5.25
CA SER A 7 9.96 -8.02 -5.94
C SER A 7 8.82 -8.35 -4.97
N PHE A 8 9.11 -8.88 -3.77
CA PHE A 8 8.08 -9.13 -2.76
C PHE A 8 7.46 -7.85 -2.20
N ILE A 9 8.26 -6.79 -2.02
CA ILE A 9 7.73 -5.49 -1.56
C ILE A 9 6.79 -4.90 -2.60
N ILE A 10 7.19 -4.92 -3.88
CA ILE A 10 6.35 -4.42 -4.98
C ILE A 10 5.07 -5.24 -5.08
N LEU A 11 5.19 -6.57 -5.01
CA LEU A 11 4.03 -7.48 -5.06
C LEU A 11 3.07 -7.24 -3.88
N ALA A 12 3.59 -7.03 -2.67
CA ALA A 12 2.78 -6.68 -1.50
C ALA A 12 2.02 -5.37 -1.72
N ILE A 13 2.68 -4.34 -2.26
CA ILE A 13 2.06 -3.04 -2.55
C ILE A 13 0.96 -3.17 -3.61
N LEU A 14 1.15 -4.02 -4.62
CA LEU A 14 0.13 -4.30 -5.64
C LEU A 14 -1.10 -4.97 -5.01
N PHE A 15 -0.90 -6.01 -4.19
CA PHE A 15 -2.01 -6.64 -3.46
C PHE A 15 -2.70 -5.67 -2.49
N GLN A 16 -1.94 -4.78 -1.85
CA GLN A 16 -2.49 -3.75 -0.98
C GLN A 16 -3.37 -2.77 -1.75
N SER A 17 -2.90 -2.34 -2.94
CA SER A 17 -3.64 -1.45 -3.83
C SER A 17 -4.92 -2.08 -4.34
N ALA A 18 -4.84 -3.34 -4.80
CA ALA A 18 -6.02 -4.10 -5.21
C ALA A 18 -7.03 -4.25 -4.05
N GLY A 19 -6.56 -4.61 -2.85
CA GLY A 19 -7.40 -4.73 -1.67
C GLY A 19 -8.10 -3.42 -1.29
N GLY A 20 -7.38 -2.29 -1.35
CA GLY A 20 -7.95 -0.96 -1.09
C GLY A 20 -9.00 -0.56 -2.13
N ILE A 21 -8.73 -0.79 -3.41
CA ILE A 21 -9.68 -0.50 -4.51
C ILE A 21 -10.95 -1.35 -4.37
N PHE A 22 -10.81 -2.65 -4.13
CA PHE A 22 -11.95 -3.55 -3.91
C PHE A 22 -12.73 -3.20 -2.66
N GLY A 23 -12.07 -2.77 -1.58
CA GLY A 23 -12.74 -2.26 -0.38
C GLY A 23 -13.63 -1.06 -0.69
N LYS A 24 -13.15 -0.14 -1.54
CA LYS A 24 -13.93 1.01 -1.99
C LYS A 24 -15.10 0.63 -2.89
N TYR A 25 -14.89 -0.29 -3.84
CA TYR A 25 -15.99 -0.85 -4.65
C TYR A 25 -17.03 -1.57 -3.79
N ALA A 26 -16.61 -2.33 -2.77
CA ALA A 26 -17.51 -3.00 -1.85
C ALA A 26 -18.36 -1.99 -1.07
N ALA A 27 -17.75 -0.91 -0.57
CA ALA A 27 -18.45 0.17 0.11
C ALA A 27 -19.49 0.87 -0.79
N LEU A 28 -19.15 1.14 -2.06
CA LEU A 28 -20.07 1.77 -3.01
C LEU A 28 -21.20 0.83 -3.47
N SER A 29 -20.96 -0.49 -3.45
CA SER A 29 -21.97 -1.49 -3.83
C SER A 29 -23.03 -1.70 -2.75
N LEU A 30 -22.79 -1.24 -1.52
CA LEU A 30 -23.69 -1.40 -0.39
C LEU A 30 -24.50 -0.12 -0.17
N GLN A 31 -25.74 -0.13 -0.66
CA GLN A 31 -26.68 0.98 -0.49
C GLN A 31 -27.17 1.14 0.96
N ALA A 32 -27.19 0.04 1.73
CA ALA A 32 -27.46 0.02 3.17
C ALA A 32 -26.46 -0.91 3.87
N PRO A 33 -25.68 -0.41 4.85
CA PRO A 33 -24.70 -1.23 5.56
C PRO A 33 -25.42 -2.20 6.50
N SER A 34 -25.61 -3.44 6.05
CA SER A 34 -26.01 -4.55 6.90
C SER A 34 -24.82 -5.51 7.09
N LEU A 35 -24.63 -6.04 8.29
CA LEU A 35 -23.53 -6.97 8.59
C LEU A 35 -23.56 -8.19 7.65
N ILE A 36 -24.74 -8.76 7.39
CA ILE A 36 -24.92 -9.87 6.46
C ILE A 36 -24.59 -9.43 5.02
N GLY A 37 -25.00 -8.23 4.60
CA GLY A 37 -24.73 -7.71 3.26
C GLY A 37 -23.25 -7.44 3.01
N ILE A 38 -22.51 -7.00 4.02
CA ILE A 38 -21.05 -6.81 3.94
C ILE A 38 -20.35 -8.15 3.74
N VAL A 39 -20.68 -9.14 4.57
CA VAL A 39 -20.00 -10.45 4.56
C VAL A 39 -20.35 -11.26 3.31
N THR A 40 -21.53 -11.05 2.71
CA THR A 40 -21.93 -11.72 1.45
C THR A 40 -21.48 -10.97 0.19
N ASN A 41 -20.90 -9.77 0.31
CA ASN A 41 -20.46 -8.99 -0.85
C ASN A 41 -19.18 -9.59 -1.47
N THR A 42 -19.24 -9.95 -2.75
CA THR A 42 -18.11 -10.54 -3.49
C THR A 42 -16.88 -9.64 -3.53
N PHE A 43 -17.05 -8.31 -3.69
CA PHE A 43 -15.92 -7.37 -3.69
C PHE A 43 -15.26 -7.26 -2.32
N TYR A 44 -16.05 -7.34 -1.24
CA TYR A 44 -15.51 -7.32 0.12
C TYR A 44 -14.65 -8.55 0.40
N ILE A 45 -15.13 -9.74 0.03
CA ILE A 45 -14.38 -10.99 0.17
C ILE A 45 -13.09 -10.93 -0.67
N LEU A 46 -13.17 -10.45 -1.91
CA LEU A 46 -12.00 -10.32 -2.78
C LEU A 46 -10.97 -9.35 -2.20
N GLY A 47 -11.42 -8.22 -1.66
CA GLY A 47 -10.57 -7.26 -0.94
C GLY A 47 -9.88 -7.90 0.27
N LEU A 48 -10.61 -8.67 1.08
CA LEU A 48 -10.05 -9.40 2.22
C LEU A 48 -9.00 -10.43 1.81
N VAL A 49 -9.26 -11.20 0.74
CA VAL A 49 -8.28 -12.18 0.21
C VAL A 49 -7.01 -11.46 -0.25
N CYS A 50 -7.13 -10.35 -0.97
CA CYS A 50 -5.98 -9.54 -1.36
C CYS A 50 -5.19 -9.03 -0.14
N MET A 51 -5.88 -8.58 0.92
CA MET A 51 -5.20 -8.13 2.15
C MET A 51 -4.52 -9.28 2.90
N LEU A 52 -5.12 -10.47 2.92
CA LEU A 52 -4.51 -11.67 3.50
C LEU A 52 -3.23 -12.06 2.75
N LEU A 53 -3.29 -12.10 1.42
CA LEU A 53 -2.11 -12.38 0.58
C LEU A 53 -1.04 -11.30 0.77
N GLN A 54 -1.45 -10.02 0.81
CA GLN A 54 -0.56 -8.91 1.09
C GLN A 54 0.16 -9.08 2.42
N ALA A 55 -0.54 -9.47 3.49
CA ALA A 55 0.04 -9.64 4.82
C ALA A 55 1.10 -10.76 4.84
N ILE A 56 0.84 -11.86 4.14
CA ILE A 56 1.80 -12.98 4.01
C ILE A 56 3.04 -12.52 3.25
N VAL A 57 2.88 -11.89 2.09
CA VAL A 57 4.00 -11.41 1.26
C VAL A 57 4.81 -10.34 1.99
N TRP A 58 4.12 -9.45 2.72
CA TRP A 58 4.77 -8.41 3.52
C TRP A 58 5.62 -9.00 4.65
N GLN A 59 5.10 -10.00 5.36
CA GLN A 59 5.86 -10.68 6.40
C GLN A 59 7.13 -11.32 5.84
N GLN A 60 7.06 -11.95 4.65
CA GLN A 60 8.23 -12.50 3.97
C GLN A 60 9.25 -11.41 3.63
N ALA A 61 8.80 -10.23 3.18
CA ALA A 61 9.70 -9.11 2.89
C ALA A 61 10.41 -8.58 4.15
N LEU A 62 9.71 -8.49 5.28
CA LEU A 62 10.27 -7.99 6.55
C LEU A 62 11.28 -8.94 7.21
N ILE A 63 11.27 -10.23 6.87
CA ILE A 63 12.31 -11.17 7.30
C ILE A 63 13.67 -10.82 6.66
N HIS A 64 13.65 -10.24 5.45
CA HIS A 64 14.85 -9.95 4.67
C HIS A 64 15.28 -8.48 4.71
N PHE A 65 14.37 -7.55 5.02
CA PHE A 65 14.65 -6.12 5.09
C PHE A 65 14.22 -5.51 6.42
N PRO A 66 15.03 -4.62 7.02
CA PRO A 66 14.62 -3.88 8.20
C PRO A 66 13.42 -2.98 7.86
N LEU A 67 12.52 -2.80 8.82
CA LEU A 67 11.33 -1.95 8.65
C LEU A 67 11.69 -0.53 8.17
N SER A 68 12.82 0.02 8.63
CA SER A 68 13.31 1.34 8.21
C SER A 68 13.59 1.46 6.70
N PHE A 69 13.89 0.35 6.03
CA PHE A 69 14.05 0.29 4.58
C PHE A 69 12.71 0.07 3.86
N ALA A 70 11.80 -0.70 4.46
CA ALA A 70 10.52 -1.07 3.84
C ALA A 70 9.45 0.05 3.94
N TYR A 71 9.43 0.82 5.04
CA TYR A 71 8.47 1.90 5.28
C TYR A 71 8.42 2.99 4.18
N PRO A 72 9.56 3.43 3.62
CA PRO A 72 9.57 4.30 2.44
C PRO A 72 8.70 3.79 1.28
N PHE A 73 8.65 2.48 1.05
CA PHE A 73 7.84 1.89 -0.02
C PHE A 73 6.34 1.81 0.34
N MET A 74 5.99 1.67 1.62
CA MET A 74 4.59 1.77 2.09
C MET A 74 3.97 3.14 1.83
N SER A 75 4.78 4.18 1.78
CA SER A 75 4.33 5.50 1.38
C SER A 75 3.99 5.58 -0.12
N LEU A 76 4.74 4.86 -0.98
CA LEU A 76 4.46 4.78 -2.42
C LEU A 76 3.10 4.13 -2.70
N PHE A 77 2.72 3.12 -1.91
CA PHE A 77 1.37 2.54 -1.94
C PHE A 77 0.28 3.61 -1.77
N ASN A 78 0.44 4.54 -0.82
CA ASN A 78 -0.52 5.62 -0.59
C ASN A 78 -0.65 6.55 -1.81
N PHE A 79 0.43 6.77 -2.56
CA PHE A 79 0.38 7.51 -3.83
C PHE A 79 -0.42 6.75 -4.88
N ILE A 80 -0.13 5.46 -5.06
CA ILE A 80 -0.78 4.59 -6.04
C ILE A 80 -2.28 4.49 -5.76
N ILE A 81 -2.69 4.25 -4.51
CA ILE A 81 -4.10 4.12 -4.16
C ILE A 81 -4.86 5.44 -4.33
N LEU A 82 -4.23 6.58 -4.03
CA LEU A 82 -4.82 7.91 -4.22
C LEU A 82 -5.09 8.17 -5.71
N VAL A 83 -4.08 7.97 -6.55
CA VAL A 83 -4.20 8.16 -8.01
C VAL A 83 -5.19 7.15 -8.61
N ALA A 84 -5.10 5.88 -8.24
CA ALA A 84 -6.03 4.86 -8.70
C ALA A 84 -7.47 5.17 -8.27
N SER A 85 -7.65 5.68 -7.05
CA SER A 85 -8.98 6.06 -6.57
C SER A 85 -9.54 7.26 -7.33
N ALA A 86 -8.72 8.27 -7.61
CA ALA A 86 -9.14 9.43 -8.40
C ALA A 86 -9.51 9.03 -9.84
N LEU A 87 -8.75 8.14 -10.47
CA LEU A 87 -9.01 7.67 -11.83
C LEU A 87 -10.24 6.75 -11.93
N LEU A 88 -10.41 5.83 -10.98
CA LEU A 88 -11.49 4.83 -11.02
C LEU A 88 -12.82 5.37 -10.50
N PHE A 89 -12.80 6.18 -9.44
CA PHE A 89 -14.01 6.69 -8.78
C PHE A 89 -14.32 8.15 -9.14
N HIS A 90 -13.48 8.79 -9.97
CA HIS A 90 -13.62 10.19 -10.37
C HIS A 90 -13.74 11.15 -9.18
N GLU A 91 -13.18 10.78 -8.03
CA GLU A 91 -13.14 11.63 -6.86
C GLU A 91 -12.15 12.78 -7.08
N GLY A 92 -12.57 13.99 -6.76
CA GLY A 92 -11.72 15.18 -6.88
C GLY A 92 -10.50 15.05 -5.99
N ILE A 93 -9.31 15.07 -6.60
CA ILE A 93 -8.06 15.19 -5.86
C ILE A 93 -8.04 16.59 -5.23
N THR A 94 -8.18 16.65 -3.90
CA THR A 94 -8.12 17.91 -3.17
C THR A 94 -6.69 18.41 -3.07
N VAL A 95 -6.51 19.73 -2.89
CA VAL A 95 -5.20 20.34 -2.63
C VAL A 95 -4.54 19.73 -1.38
N ALA A 96 -5.34 19.33 -0.39
CA ALA A 96 -4.86 18.63 0.80
C ALA A 96 -4.19 17.29 0.48
N ASN A 97 -4.73 16.53 -0.49
CA ASN A 97 -4.12 15.27 -0.92
C ASN A 97 -2.74 15.52 -1.55
N VAL A 98 -2.60 16.56 -2.36
CA VAL A 98 -1.32 16.95 -2.99
C VAL A 98 -0.30 17.40 -1.95
N ILE A 99 -0.70 18.21 -0.97
CA ILE A 99 0.18 18.64 0.13
C ILE A 99 0.62 17.43 0.97
N GLY A 100 -0.32 16.54 1.33
CA GLY A 100 0.00 15.30 2.04
C GLY A 100 1.00 14.45 1.26
N LEU A 101 0.85 14.37 -0.06
CA LEU A 101 1.76 13.67 -0.95
C LEU A 101 3.17 14.23 -0.91
N LEU A 102 3.31 15.57 -0.97
CA LEU A 102 4.59 16.25 -0.87
C LEU A 102 5.27 16.00 0.48
N ILE A 103 4.53 16.09 1.58
CA ILE A 103 5.05 15.81 2.93
C ILE A 103 5.58 14.38 3.01
N ILE A 104 4.80 13.43 2.50
CA ILE A 104 5.14 12.02 2.45
C ILE A 104 6.41 11.78 1.59
N SER A 105 6.49 12.40 0.41
CA SER A 105 7.67 12.32 -0.47
C SER A 105 8.93 12.89 0.21
N VAL A 106 8.81 14.01 0.91
CA VAL A 106 9.91 14.59 1.69
C VAL A 106 10.33 13.66 2.82
N GLY A 107 9.37 13.06 3.54
CA GLY A 107 9.63 12.07 4.58
C GLY A 107 10.42 10.86 4.07
N ILE A 108 10.08 10.35 2.88
CA ILE A 108 10.84 9.28 2.23
C ILE A 108 12.27 9.75 1.90
N ALA A 109 12.43 10.94 1.31
CA ALA A 109 13.74 11.45 0.92
C ALA A 109 14.69 11.54 2.14
N VAL A 110 14.17 12.04 3.26
CA VAL A 110 14.91 12.12 4.53
C VAL A 110 15.21 10.73 5.09
N ALA A 111 14.22 9.83 5.13
CA ALA A 111 14.40 8.47 5.63
C ALA A 111 15.43 7.65 4.80
N SER A 112 15.37 7.78 3.48
CA SER A 112 16.29 7.12 2.55
C SER A 112 17.72 7.65 2.70
N SER A 113 17.89 8.96 2.89
CA SER A 113 19.20 9.57 3.10
C SER A 113 19.95 9.04 4.32
N LYS A 114 19.24 8.53 5.34
CA LYS A 114 19.85 7.97 6.55
C LYS A 114 20.38 6.54 6.37
N ASN A 115 19.85 5.78 5.41
CA ASN A 115 20.22 4.39 5.17
C ASN A 115 21.43 4.24 4.21
N GLY A 116 21.77 5.27 3.43
CA GLY A 116 22.98 5.27 2.59
C GLY A 116 24.29 5.13 3.37
N GLY A 117 24.31 5.50 4.65
CA GLY A 117 25.49 5.38 5.52
C GLY A 117 25.74 3.99 6.12
N LEU A 118 24.71 3.15 6.23
CA LEU A 118 24.82 1.81 6.85
C LEU A 118 25.28 0.72 5.86
N LEU A 119 25.16 0.97 4.55
CA LEU A 119 25.66 0.06 3.51
C LEU A 119 27.17 0.14 3.30
N CYS A 120 27.83 1.18 3.82
CA CYS A 120 29.30 1.33 3.79
C CYS A 120 29.99 0.85 5.08
N SER A 121 29.26 0.33 6.06
CA SER A 121 29.80 -0.10 7.36
C SER A 121 29.47 -1.56 7.73
N SER A 122 29.04 -2.37 6.76
CA SER A 122 28.95 -3.82 6.94
C SER A 122 30.30 -4.44 6.60
N PRO A 123 31.03 -5.06 7.54
CA PRO A 123 32.20 -5.88 7.23
C PRO A 123 31.82 -7.15 6.44
#